data_AF-A0A814NHZ1-F1
#
_entry.id   AF-A0A814NHZ1-F1
#
_cell.length_a   1.000
_cell.length_b   1.000
_cell.length_c   1.000
_cell.angle_alpha   90.00
_cell.angle_beta   90.00
_cell.angle_gamma   90.00
#
_symmetry.space_group_name_H-M   'P 1'
#
loop_
_entity.id
_entity.type
_entity.pdbx_description
1 polymer ?
#
loop_
_entity_poly.entity_id
_entity_poly.type
_entity_poly.pdbx_seq_one_letter_code
_entity_poly.pdbx_strand_id
1 'polypeptide(L)'
;MADLEAVLADVSYLMAMEKSKSTPAASASKKIVLPDRTVRSVTHKHLQKMYENTFDKIFNQQVEEEEEEEEEEEEEEEEEEEEEEEEEEEKKRIFLFHSNFPIYFKHTQLGDIEVPMKEYEVI
;
A
#
# COMPACT_ATOMS: atom_id res chain seq x y z
N MET A 1 3.01 11.17 14.22
CA MET A 1 3.33 9.73 14.31
C MET A 1 3.95 9.20 13.02
N ALA A 2 3.96 9.99 11.93
CA ALA A 2 4.55 9.69 10.62
C ALA A 2 6.06 9.31 10.64
N ASP A 3 6.89 9.98 11.44
CA ASP A 3 8.35 9.72 11.43
C ASP A 3 8.72 8.27 11.79
N LEU A 4 7.90 7.59 12.59
CA LEU A 4 8.15 6.20 12.96
C LEU A 4 7.76 5.24 11.83
N GLU A 5 6.69 5.53 11.12
CA GLU A 5 6.16 4.71 10.04
C GLU A 5 7.06 4.73 8.81
N ALA A 6 7.56 5.90 8.43
CA ALA A 6 8.55 6.04 7.35
C ALA A 6 9.84 5.26 7.64
N VAL A 7 10.34 5.31 8.88
CA VAL A 7 11.53 4.54 9.30
C VAL A 7 11.26 3.04 9.28
N LEU A 8 10.05 2.61 9.68
CA LEU A 8 9.67 1.20 9.63
C LEU A 8 9.52 0.70 8.19
N ALA A 9 8.98 1.52 7.28
CA ALA A 9 8.88 1.23 5.86
C ALA A 9 10.28 1.01 5.25
N ASP A 10 11.20 1.95 5.44
CA ASP A 10 12.58 1.85 4.92
C ASP A 10 13.32 0.62 5.45
N VAL A 11 13.22 0.36 6.75
CA VAL A 11 13.85 -0.81 7.37
C VAL A 11 13.24 -2.10 6.84
N SER A 12 11.92 -2.14 6.63
CA SER A 12 11.23 -3.32 6.08
C SER A 12 11.62 -3.58 4.62
N TYR A 13 11.74 -2.53 3.80
CA TYR A 13 12.18 -2.62 2.41
C TYR A 13 13.64 -3.08 2.31
N LEU A 14 14.54 -2.47 3.08
CA LEU A 14 15.95 -2.89 3.12
C LEU A 14 16.10 -4.34 3.61
N MET A 15 15.38 -4.73 4.66
CA MET A 15 15.35 -6.12 5.13
C MET A 15 14.75 -7.06 4.07
N ALA A 16 13.78 -6.63 3.28
CA ALA A 16 13.22 -7.40 2.17
C ALA A 16 14.24 -7.55 1.02
N MET A 17 14.95 -6.48 0.65
CA MET A 17 16.04 -6.50 -0.34
C MET A 17 17.23 -7.36 0.10
N GLU A 18 17.52 -7.41 1.41
CA GLU A 18 18.58 -8.26 1.95
C GLU A 18 18.16 -9.73 2.02
N LYS A 19 16.88 -10.00 2.34
CA LYS A 19 16.32 -11.36 2.32
C LYS A 19 16.18 -11.91 0.90
N SER A 20 15.77 -11.10 -0.08
CA SER A 20 15.58 -11.52 -1.47
C SER A 20 16.86 -11.97 -2.18
N LYS A 21 18.04 -11.55 -1.68
CA LYS A 21 19.36 -11.98 -2.21
C LYS A 21 19.79 -13.38 -1.76
N SER A 22 19.23 -13.89 -0.66
CA SER A 22 19.62 -15.16 -0.01
C SER A 22 18.51 -16.22 -0.06
N THR A 23 17.25 -15.81 -0.21
CA THR A 23 16.14 -16.73 -0.39
C THR A 23 15.61 -16.61 -1.82
N PRO A 24 15.61 -17.67 -2.65
CA PRO A 24 14.86 -17.63 -3.90
C PRO A 24 13.41 -17.31 -3.53
N ALA A 25 12.80 -16.31 -4.17
CA ALA A 25 11.42 -15.84 -3.95
C ALA A 25 10.43 -17.01 -3.70
N ALA A 26 10.26 -17.42 -2.44
CA ALA A 26 9.65 -18.71 -2.08
C ALA A 26 8.95 -18.69 -0.72
N SER A 27 8.26 -17.60 -0.38
CA SER A 27 7.38 -17.60 0.78
C SER A 27 6.05 -16.90 0.52
N ALA A 28 5.40 -17.23 -0.60
CA ALA A 28 3.94 -17.03 -0.77
C ALA A 28 3.36 -17.74 -2.01
N SER A 29 4.16 -17.99 -3.05
CA SER A 29 3.70 -18.74 -4.23
C SER A 29 4.47 -20.07 -4.33
N LYS A 30 3.74 -21.17 -4.59
CA LYS A 30 4.39 -22.41 -5.06
C LYS A 30 5.25 -22.00 -6.24
N LYS A 31 6.58 -22.11 -6.16
CA LYS A 31 7.50 -21.75 -7.25
C LYS A 31 6.89 -22.22 -8.56
N ILE A 32 6.53 -21.29 -9.45
CA ILE A 32 5.96 -21.63 -10.75
C ILE A 32 7.10 -22.25 -11.54
N VAL A 33 7.18 -23.57 -11.50
CA VAL A 33 8.14 -24.33 -12.29
C VAL A 33 7.55 -24.43 -13.69
N LEU A 34 8.20 -23.79 -14.65
CA LEU A 34 7.81 -23.97 -16.04
C LEU A 34 7.96 -25.45 -16.42
N PRO A 35 6.95 -26.04 -17.08
CA PRO A 35 7.03 -27.41 -17.54
C PRO A 35 8.13 -27.56 -18.59
N ASP A 36 8.72 -28.75 -18.66
CA ASP A 36 9.78 -29.07 -19.64
C ASP A 36 9.27 -28.89 -21.09
N ARG A 37 10.18 -28.56 -22.02
CA ARG A 37 9.88 -28.21 -23.41
C ARG A 37 9.07 -29.27 -24.18
N THR A 38 9.05 -30.51 -23.67
CA THR A 38 8.25 -31.63 -24.18
C THR A 38 6.73 -31.35 -24.16
N VAL A 39 6.24 -30.52 -23.23
CA VAL A 39 4.81 -30.18 -23.15
C VAL A 39 4.30 -29.40 -24.35
N ARG A 40 5.19 -28.73 -25.11
CA ARG A 40 4.83 -27.94 -26.30
C ARG A 40 3.94 -28.73 -27.26
N SER A 41 4.21 -30.02 -27.45
CA SER A 41 3.44 -30.86 -28.36
C SER A 41 1.97 -31.05 -27.94
N VAL A 42 1.72 -31.11 -26.64
CA VAL A 42 0.37 -31.22 -26.05
C VAL A 42 -0.30 -29.86 -26.07
N THR A 43 0.40 -28.82 -25.60
CA THR A 43 -0.12 -27.44 -25.55
C THR A 43 -0.48 -26.94 -26.94
N HIS A 44 0.37 -27.17 -27.94
CA HIS A 44 0.10 -26.73 -29.32
C HIS A 44 -1.15 -27.40 -29.91
N LYS A 45 -1.36 -28.69 -29.68
CA LYS A 45 -2.59 -29.39 -30.13
C LYS A 45 -3.82 -28.89 -29.38
N HIS A 46 -3.69 -28.58 -28.10
CA HIS A 46 -4.76 -28.01 -27.29
C HIS A 46 -5.17 -26.63 -27.83
N LEU A 47 -4.21 -25.71 -27.99
CA LEU A 47 -4.45 -24.36 -28.52
C LEU A 47 -5.00 -24.39 -29.96
N GLN A 48 -4.59 -25.36 -30.79
CA GLN A 48 -5.19 -25.57 -32.11
C GLN A 48 -6.67 -25.99 -32.04
N LYS A 49 -7.04 -26.83 -31.06
CA LYS A 49 -8.43 -27.26 -30.87
C LYS A 49 -9.31 -26.12 -30.33
N MET A 50 -8.74 -25.25 -29.50
CA MET A 50 -9.41 -24.07 -28.93
C MET A 50 -9.41 -22.87 -29.89
N TYR A 51 -8.79 -22.98 -31.07
CA TYR A 51 -8.60 -21.88 -32.02
C TYR A 51 -7.93 -20.65 -31.37
N GLU A 52 -6.98 -20.88 -30.47
CA GLU A 52 -6.19 -19.85 -29.78
C GLU A 52 -4.80 -19.67 -30.41
N ASN A 53 -4.40 -20.56 -31.32
CA ASN A 53 -3.17 -20.44 -32.09
C ASN A 53 -3.38 -19.61 -33.38
N THR A 54 -3.95 -18.41 -33.24
CA THR A 54 -4.11 -17.42 -34.32
C THR A 54 -3.23 -16.20 -34.04
N PHE A 55 -2.81 -15.50 -35.09
CA PHE A 55 -1.93 -14.33 -34.95
C PHE A 55 -2.54 -13.28 -34.01
N ASP A 56 -3.81 -12.93 -34.24
CA ASP A 56 -4.49 -11.88 -33.47
C ASP A 56 -4.51 -12.19 -31.98
N LYS A 57 -4.81 -13.45 -31.59
CA LYS A 57 -4.87 -13.85 -30.18
C LYS A 57 -3.51 -13.90 -29.51
N ILE A 58 -2.48 -14.37 -30.22
CA ILE A 58 -1.12 -14.46 -29.66
C ILE A 58 -0.50 -13.06 -29.55
N PHE A 59 -0.75 -12.20 -30.53
CA PHE A 59 -0.17 -10.87 -30.60
C PHE A 59 -0.85 -9.90 -29.64
N ASN A 60 -2.18 -9.97 -29.52
CA ASN A 60 -2.93 -9.08 -28.64
C ASN A 60 -2.82 -9.45 -27.17
N GLN A 61 -2.42 -10.68 -26.83
CA GLN A 61 -2.25 -11.09 -25.43
C GLN A 61 -1.20 -10.25 -24.68
N GLN A 62 -0.11 -9.83 -25.34
CA GLN A 62 0.88 -8.95 -24.70
C GLN A 62 0.35 -7.52 -24.52
N VAL A 63 -0.51 -7.07 -25.43
CA VAL A 63 -1.10 -5.73 -25.37
C VAL A 63 -2.16 -5.69 -24.26
N GLU A 64 -2.96 -6.75 -24.11
CA GLU A 64 -3.92 -6.88 -23.02
C GLU A 64 -3.23 -6.90 -21.64
N GLU A 65 -2.07 -7.55 -21.52
CA GLU A 65 -1.28 -7.56 -20.26
C GLU A 65 -0.70 -6.18 -19.94
N GLU A 66 -0.19 -5.44 -20.94
CA GLU A 66 0.30 -4.07 -20.76
C GLU A 66 -0.84 -3.08 -20.44
N GLU A 67 -2.00 -3.19 -21.08
CA GLU A 67 -3.17 -2.36 -20.79
C GLU A 67 -3.75 -2.63 -19.38
N GLU A 68 -3.75 -3.89 -18.93
CA GLU A 68 -4.19 -4.26 -17.57
C GLU A 68 -3.21 -3.74 -16.50
N GLU A 69 -1.90 -3.78 -16.76
CA GLU A 69 -0.89 -3.16 -15.87
C GLU A 69 -1.04 -1.62 -15.79
N GLU A 70 -1.32 -0.94 -16.91
CA GLU A 70 -1.59 0.51 -16.93
C GLU A 70 -2.86 0.87 -16.15
N GLU A 71 -3.94 0.09 -16.28
CA GLU A 71 -5.18 0.30 -15.51
C GLU A 71 -4.96 0.09 -14.00
N GLU A 72 -4.19 -0.93 -13.59
CA GLU A 72 -3.84 -1.16 -12.18
C GLU A 72 -2.99 0.00 -11.60
N GLU A 73 -2.04 0.55 -12.37
CA GLU A 73 -1.24 1.72 -11.95
C GLU A 73 -2.11 2.99 -11.80
N GLU A 74 -3.06 3.23 -12.71
CA GLU A 74 -4.01 4.36 -12.61
C GLU A 74 -4.92 4.23 -11.38
N GLU A 75 -5.42 3.03 -11.07
CA GLU A 75 -6.23 2.79 -9.86
C GLU A 75 -5.43 3.03 -8.57
N GLU A 76 -4.16 2.60 -8.51
CA GLU A 76 -3.27 2.86 -7.36
C GLU A 76 -3.00 4.36 -7.18
N GLU A 77 -2.77 5.12 -8.26
CA GLU A 77 -2.59 6.58 -8.20
C GLU A 77 -3.85 7.30 -7.70
N GLU A 78 -5.05 6.89 -8.15
CA GLU A 78 -6.32 7.46 -7.66
C GLU A 78 -6.54 7.21 -6.16
N GLU A 79 -6.22 6.00 -5.67
CA GLU A 79 -6.32 5.68 -4.23
C GLU A 79 -5.34 6.54 -3.39
N GLU A 80 -4.10 6.76 -3.86
CA GLU A 80 -3.13 7.62 -3.18
C GLU A 80 -3.61 9.09 -3.12
N GLU A 81 -4.18 9.62 -4.21
CA GLU A 81 -4.73 10.99 -4.23
C GLU A 81 -5.92 11.14 -3.25
N GLU A 82 -6.81 10.15 -3.16
CA GLU A 82 -7.92 10.17 -2.19
C GLU A 82 -7.43 10.16 -0.74
N GLU A 83 -6.42 9.34 -0.42
CA GLU A 83 -5.81 9.32 0.92
C GLU A 83 -5.15 10.66 1.28
N GLU A 84 -4.45 11.31 0.35
CA GLU A 84 -3.85 12.63 0.56
C GLU A 84 -4.91 13.71 0.80
N GLU A 85 -6.03 13.69 0.05
CA GLU A 85 -7.14 14.62 0.25
C GLU A 85 -7.80 14.43 1.62
N GLU A 86 -8.07 13.19 2.05
CA GLU A 86 -8.63 12.90 3.38
C GLU A 86 -7.71 13.38 4.51
N GLU A 87 -6.40 13.17 4.39
CA GLU A 87 -5.43 13.70 5.36
C GLU A 87 -5.44 15.23 5.41
N GLU A 88 -5.55 15.90 4.26
CA GLU A 88 -5.59 17.36 4.20
C GLU A 88 -6.88 17.91 4.81
N GLU A 89 -8.02 17.25 4.58
CA GLU A 89 -9.30 17.57 5.21
C GLU A 89 -9.26 17.37 6.73
N GLU A 90 -8.64 16.29 7.21
CA GLU A 90 -8.47 16.04 8.64
C GLU A 90 -7.57 17.10 9.28
N LYS A 91 -6.44 17.43 8.64
CA LYS A 91 -5.54 18.53 9.08
C LYS A 91 -6.28 19.87 9.11
N LYS A 92 -7.10 20.19 8.10
CA LYS A 92 -7.95 21.38 8.07
C LYS A 92 -8.98 21.37 9.19
N ARG A 93 -9.64 20.23 9.48
CA ARG A 93 -10.58 20.08 10.59
C ARG A 93 -9.92 20.29 11.95
N ILE A 94 -8.76 19.68 12.17
CA ILE A 94 -7.97 19.83 13.39
C ILE A 94 -7.55 21.30 13.54
N PHE A 95 -7.05 21.94 12.49
CA PHE A 95 -6.67 23.34 12.49
C PHE A 95 -7.85 24.27 12.81
N LEU A 96 -9.02 24.01 12.23
CA LEU A 96 -10.24 24.78 12.50
C LEU A 96 -10.76 24.58 13.94
N PHE A 97 -10.62 23.38 14.48
CA PHE A 97 -10.98 23.06 15.87
C PHE A 97 -10.06 23.81 16.86
N HIS A 98 -8.76 23.85 16.60
CA HIS A 98 -7.78 24.54 17.45
C HIS A 98 -7.86 26.08 17.34
N SER A 99 -8.26 26.61 16.17
CA SER A 99 -8.43 28.06 15.97
C SER A 99 -9.75 28.59 16.53
N ASN A 100 -10.81 27.78 16.59
CA ASN A 100 -12.11 28.16 17.19
C ASN A 100 -12.19 27.95 18.72
N PHE A 101 -11.19 27.33 19.36
CA PHE A 101 -11.09 27.20 20.82
C PHE A 101 -9.82 27.89 21.38
N PRO A 102 -9.83 29.22 21.60
CA PRO A 102 -8.74 29.90 22.28
C PRO A 102 -8.92 29.76 23.81
N ILE A 103 -8.68 28.57 24.37
CA ILE A 103 -8.67 28.39 25.83
C ILE A 103 -7.23 28.31 26.33
N TYR A 104 -6.74 29.48 26.75
CA TYR A 104 -5.69 29.74 27.74
C TYR A 104 -4.78 28.56 28.14
N PHE A 105 -3.64 28.43 27.48
CA PHE A 105 -2.49 27.71 28.03
C PHE A 105 -1.37 28.72 28.34
N LYS A 106 -1.39 29.30 29.55
CA LYS A 106 -0.22 30.02 30.07
C LYS A 106 0.69 29.05 30.82
N HIS A 107 1.91 28.92 30.29
CA HIS A 107 3.14 28.41 30.87
C HIS A 107 3.10 27.89 32.31
N THR A 108 3.40 26.60 32.48
CA THR A 108 3.94 26.05 33.73
C THR A 108 5.46 25.94 33.61
N GLN A 109 6.16 26.99 34.03
CA GLN A 109 7.42 26.85 34.75
C GLN A 109 7.19 27.48 36.13
N LEU A 110 7.14 26.66 37.18
CA LEU A 110 7.56 26.94 38.57
C LEU A 110 6.92 25.91 39.50
N GLY A 111 7.74 25.42 40.43
CA GLY A 111 7.48 24.27 41.27
C GLY A 111 6.27 24.36 42.19
N ASP A 112 5.93 23.18 42.69
CA ASP A 112 5.36 22.91 44.01
C ASP A 112 4.25 23.85 44.49
N ILE A 113 3.04 23.76 43.90
CA ILE A 113 1.81 24.16 44.60
C ILE A 113 0.70 23.16 44.31
N GLU A 114 0.10 22.71 45.41
CA GLU A 114 -0.83 21.60 45.59
C GLU A 114 -2.09 21.65 44.71
N VAL A 115 -2.45 20.48 44.19
CA VAL A 115 -3.80 20.11 43.72
C VAL A 115 -4.72 20.18 44.95
N PRO A 116 -5.86 20.89 44.91
CA PRO A 116 -7.09 20.19 44.53
C PRO A 116 -8.17 21.08 43.91
N MET A 117 -8.93 20.58 42.93
CA MET A 117 -10.39 20.78 42.96
C MET A 117 -11.12 19.77 42.06
N LYS A 118 -11.73 18.82 42.75
CA LYS A 118 -13.10 18.32 42.61
C LYS A 118 -13.45 17.58 41.31
N GLU A 119 -13.53 16.27 41.49
CA GLU A 119 -14.45 15.37 40.79
C GLU A 119 -15.75 16.08 40.43
N TYR A 120 -16.08 16.09 39.14
CA TYR A 120 -17.46 16.24 38.69
C TYR A 120 -17.84 14.92 38.03
N GLU A 121 -18.79 14.25 38.70
CA GLU A 121 -19.37 12.98 38.30
C GLU A 121 -20.02 13.05 36.93
N VAL A 122 -19.89 11.92 36.26
CA VAL A 122 -20.59 11.49 35.05
C VAL A 122 -22.10 11.43 35.32
N ILE A 123 -22.90 12.02 34.41
CA ILE A 123 -24.18 11.45 33.99
C ILE A 123 -24.17 11.38 32.48
#